data_AF-K2EAG5-F1
#
_entry.id   AF-K2EAG5-F1
#
_cell.length_a   1.000
_cell.length_b   1.000
_cell.length_c   1.000
_cell.angle_alpha   90.00
_cell.angle_beta   90.00
_cell.angle_gamma   90.00
#
_symmetry.space_group_name_H-M   'P 1'
#
loop_
_entity.id
_entity.type
_entity.pdbx_description
1 polymer ?
#
loop_
_entity_poly.entity_id
_entity_poly.type
_entity_poly.pdbx_seq_one_letter_code
_entity_poly.pdbx_strand_id
1 'polypeptide(L)' 'DGSNVHQVIGKVSFDAKKLTENLVAFLEALKKAKPQSSKGTYIKGIFLTSSMGPSVKVVVE' A
#
# COMPACT_ATOMS: atom_id res chain seq x y z
N ASP A 1 -11.47 -3.35 -15.83
CA ASP A 1 -10.53 -2.58 -14.99
C ASP A 1 -10.44 -3.14 -13.60
N GLY A 2 -9.24 -3.64 -13.26
CA GLY A 2 -8.99 -4.42 -12.05
C GLY A 2 -9.10 -3.57 -10.78
N SER A 3 -9.64 -4.16 -9.72
CA SER A 3 -9.84 -3.56 -8.39
C SER A 3 -8.53 -3.29 -7.61
N ASN A 4 -7.50 -2.80 -8.31
CA ASN A 4 -6.14 -2.62 -7.79
C ASN A 4 -5.81 -1.13 -7.69
N VAL A 5 -5.24 -0.72 -6.56
CA VAL A 5 -4.76 0.65 -6.34
C VAL A 5 -3.23 0.62 -6.37
N HIS A 6 -2.62 1.50 -7.16
CA HIS A 6 -1.17 1.70 -7.20
C HIS A 6 -0.85 3.14 -6.78
N GLN A 7 0.13 3.31 -5.90
CA GLN A 7 0.60 4.62 -5.47
C GLN A 7 2.08 4.59 -5.17
N VAL A 8 2.78 5.66 -5.55
CA VAL A 8 4.19 5.84 -5.23
C VAL A 8 4.32 6.31 -3.79
N ILE A 9 4.94 5.49 -2.94
CA ILE A 9 5.19 5.82 -1.52
C ILE A 9 6.54 6.51 -1.27
N GLY A 10 7.42 6.57 -2.28
CA GLY A 10 8.73 7.22 -2.18
C GLY A 10 9.70 6.80 -3.28
N LYS A 11 10.97 7.19 -3.13
CA LYS A 11 12.10 6.79 -3.98
C LYS A 11 13.11 5.97 -3.18
N VAL A 12 13.94 5.21 -3.87
CA VAL A 12 15.02 4.40 -3.26
C VAL A 12 16.02 5.26 -2.48
N SER A 13 16.14 6.55 -2.80
CA SER A 13 17.01 7.50 -2.11
C SER A 13 16.45 8.02 -0.78
N PHE A 14 15.25 7.59 -0.36
CA PHE A 14 14.65 8.01 0.89
C PHE A 14 15.13 7.12 2.04
N ASP A 15 15.21 7.71 3.23
CA ASP A 15 15.51 6.96 4.44
C ASP A 15 14.42 5.93 4.75
N ALA A 16 14.82 4.77 5.29
CA ALA A 16 13.94 3.64 5.54
C ALA A 16 12.77 4.02 6.46
N LYS A 17 13.03 4.84 7.49
CA LYS A 17 11.99 5.33 8.41
C LYS A 17 10.89 6.11 7.71
N LYS A 18 11.27 7.02 6.80
CA LYS A 18 10.32 7.84 6.04
C LYS A 18 9.47 6.99 5.10
N LEU A 19 10.05 5.95 4.50
CA LEU A 19 9.31 5.02 3.65
C LEU A 19 8.27 4.23 4.45
N THR A 20 8.62 3.80 5.67
CA THR A 20 7.67 3.11 6.56
C THR A 20 6.53 4.03 6.98
N GLU A 21 6.83 5.27 7.39
CA GLU A 21 5.81 6.26 7.77
C GLU A 21 4.84 6.56 6.61
N ASN A 22 5.36 6.74 5.39
CA ASN A 22 4.54 6.97 4.21
C ASN A 22 3.61 5.78 3.90
N LEU A 23 4.11 4.55 4.08
CA LEU A 23 3.31 3.35 3.87
C LEU A 23 2.18 3.27 4.90
N VAL A 24 2.46 3.54 6.18
CA VAL A 24 1.44 3.54 7.24
C VAL A 24 0.38 4.60 6.99
N ALA A 25 0.79 5.82 6.62
CA ALA A 25 -0.14 6.90 6.29
C ALA A 25 -1.05 6.55 5.09
N PHE A 26 -0.49 5.89 4.07
CA PHE A 26 -1.27 5.42 2.92
C PHE A 26 -2.29 4.34 3.32
N LEU A 27 -1.90 3.39 4.17
CA LEU A 27 -2.83 2.37 4.68
C LEU A 27 -3.95 2.97 5.51
N GLU A 28 -3.66 3.98 6.33
CA GLU A 28 -4.68 4.68 7.12
C GLU A 28 -5.66 5.44 6.21
N ALA A 29 -5.15 6.12 5.19
CA ALA A 29 -5.99 6.80 4.19
C ALA A 29 -6.89 5.80 3.45
N LEU A 30 -6.37 4.63 3.07
CA LEU A 30 -7.17 3.57 2.45
C LEU A 30 -8.24 3.02 3.39
N LYS A 31 -7.92 2.84 4.68
CA LYS A 31 -8.91 2.40 5.70
C LYS A 31 -10.03 3.43 5.85
N LYS A 32 -9.71 4.73 5.84
CA LYS A 32 -10.71 5.82 5.89
C LYS A 32 -11.55 5.90 4.61
N ALA A 33 -10.95 5.63 3.46
CA ALA A 33 -11.63 5.61 2.18
C ALA A 33 -12.50 4.36 1.96
N LYS A 34 -12.53 3.41 2.89
CA LYS A 34 -13.37 2.21 2.81
C LYS A 34 -14.85 2.62 2.69
N PRO A 35 -15.55 2.30 1.59
CA PRO A 35 -16.97 2.57 1.48
C PRO A 35 -17.76 1.66 2.43
N GLN A 36 -18.79 2.20 3.08
CA GLN A 36 -19.67 1.43 3.98
C GLN A 36 -20.34 0.23 3.28
N SER A 37 -20.48 0.25 1.95
CA SER A 37 -21.05 -0.87 1.17
C SER A 37 -20.09 -2.04 0.99
N SER A 38 -18.79 -1.88 1.26
CA SER A 38 -17.80 -2.95 1.11
C SER A 38 -17.88 -3.95 2.26
N LYS A 39 -18.62 -5.03 2.03
CA LYS A 39 -18.71 -6.20 2.93
C LYS A 39 -17.43 -7.06 2.79
N GLY A 40 -16.76 -7.33 3.91
CA GLY A 40 -15.57 -8.20 3.98
C GLY A 40 -14.22 -7.47 4.06
N THR A 41 -13.14 -8.21 3.79
CA THR A 41 -11.75 -7.73 3.84
C THR A 41 -11.49 -6.76 2.67
N TYR A 42 -11.34 -5.47 2.98
CA TYR A 42 -11.16 -4.40 2.00
C TYR A 42 -9.80 -4.49 1.28
N ILE A 43 -8.74 -4.85 2.02
CA ILE A 43 -7.39 -5.00 1.50
C ILE A 43 -7.06 -6.50 1.45
N LYS A 44 -7.07 -7.10 0.27
CA LYS A 44 -6.79 -8.54 0.08
C LYS A 44 -5.30 -8.88 0.13
N GLY A 45 -4.44 -7.91 -0.19
CA GLY A 45 -3.00 -8.08 -0.20
C GLY A 45 -2.29 -6.81 -0.62
N ILE A 46 -1.08 -6.63 -0.12
CA ILE A 46 -0.21 -5.49 -0.42
C ILE A 46 1.09 -6.03 -0.99
N PHE A 47 1.52 -5.45 -2.10
CA PHE A 47 2.77 -5.79 -2.77
C PHE A 47 3.56 -4.51 -2.97
N LEU A 48 4.82 -4.52 -2.54
CA LEU A 48 5.77 -3.47 -2.83
C LEU A 48 6.64 -3.90 -4.00
N THR A 49 6.84 -2.99 -4.95
CA THR A 49 7.74 -3.19 -6.08
C THR A 49 8.49 -1.90 -6.35
N SER A 50 9.73 -2.00 -6.81
CA SER A 50 10.42 -0.90 -7.48
C SER A 50 10.09 -0.91 -8.97
N SER A 51 10.40 0.16 -9.70
CA SER A 51 10.01 0.32 -11.11
C SER A 51 10.46 -0.82 -12.03
N MET A 52 11.59 -1.46 -11.72
CA MET A 52 12.18 -2.55 -12.50
C MET A 52 12.59 -3.76 -11.64
N GLY A 53 12.17 -3.78 -10.37
CA GLY A 53 12.56 -4.83 -9.43
C GLY A 53 11.49 -5.90 -9.23
N PRO A 54 11.84 -7.01 -8.58
CA PRO A 54 10.87 -8.02 -8.17
C PRO A 54 9.90 -7.44 -7.12
N SER A 55 8.67 -7.96 -7.12
CA SER A 55 7.68 -7.59 -6.11
C SER A 55 7.87 -8.40 -4.83
N VAL A 56 7.65 -7.75 -3.69
CA VAL A 56 7.69 -8.35 -2.36
C VAL A 56 6.32 -8.19 -1.73
N LYS A 57 5.73 -9.31 -1.29
CA LYS A 57 4.46 -9.29 -0.56
C LYS A 57 4.72 -8.76 0.84
N VAL A 58 3.99 -7.73 1.24
CA VAL A 58 4.01 -7.19 2.60
C VAL A 58 2.80 -7.74 3.33
N VAL A 59 3.04 -8.46 4.42
CA VAL A 59 1.97 -8.88 5.34
C VAL A 59 1.74 -7.72 6.29
N VAL A 60 0.54 -7.15 6.24
CA VAL A 60 0.05 -6.22 7.25
C VAL A 60 -0.87 -7.05 8.13
N GLU A 61 -0.46 -7.29 9.38
CA GLU A 61 -1.34 -7.78 10.44
C GLU A 61 -2.31 -6.68 10.88
#